data_AF-A0A2H9QAF0-F1
#
_entry.id   AF-A0A2H9QAF0-F1
#
_cell.length_a   1.000
_cell.length_b   1.000
_cell.length_c   1.000
_cell.angle_alpha   90.00
_cell.angle_beta   90.00
_cell.angle_gamma   90.00
#
_symmetry.space_group_name_H-M   'P 1'
#
loop_
_entity.id
_entity.type
_entity.pdbx_description
1 polymer ?
#
loop_
_entity_poly.entity_id
_entity_poly.type
_entity_poly.pdbx_seq_one_letter_code
_entity_poly.pdbx_strand_id
1 'polypeptide(L)'
;IIGGAGLDVLEDKVAIKEERELLSKHYDKESLRTLVCNHILISRENVIITPHNAFNSTEALMRILETTLKNILAFERKTPANTVC
;
A
#
# COMPACT_ATOMS: atom_id res chain seq x y z
N ILE A 1 -5.43 -21.96 -15.33
CA ILE A 1 -4.77 -20.68 -15.69
C ILE A 1 -5.71 -19.54 -15.26
N ILE A 2 -5.21 -18.47 -14.66
CA ILE A 2 -6.01 -17.30 -14.26
C ILE A 2 -6.23 -16.39 -15.47
N GLY A 3 -7.48 -15.97 -15.72
CA GLY A 3 -7.86 -15.15 -16.88
C GLY A 3 -7.55 -13.66 -16.76
N GLY A 4 -7.36 -13.12 -15.54
CA GLY A 4 -6.99 -11.74 -15.25
C GLY A 4 -6.99 -11.43 -13.74
N ALA A 5 -6.57 -10.23 -13.36
CA ALA A 5 -6.54 -9.79 -11.95
C ALA A 5 -6.81 -8.29 -11.78
N GLY A 6 -7.46 -7.91 -10.67
CA GLY A 6 -7.59 -6.53 -10.23
C GLY A 6 -6.92 -6.37 -8.86
N LEU A 7 -5.92 -5.50 -8.74
CA LEU A 7 -5.12 -5.32 -7.54
C LEU A 7 -5.18 -3.85 -7.07
N ASP A 8 -5.46 -3.60 -5.80
CA ASP A 8 -5.36 -2.25 -5.23
C ASP A 8 -4.00 -1.98 -4.56
N VAL A 9 -3.23 -3.03 -4.32
CA VAL A 9 -1.93 -2.95 -3.65
C VAL A 9 -0.97 -3.92 -4.31
N LEU A 10 0.32 -3.59 -4.29
CA LEU A 10 1.41 -4.49 -4.65
C LEU A 10 2.27 -4.72 -3.42
N GLU A 11 2.93 -5.87 -3.35
CA GLU A 11 3.90 -6.12 -2.30
C GLU A 11 5.06 -5.13 -2.45
N ASP A 12 5.35 -4.38 -1.39
CA ASP A 12 6.43 -3.41 -1.37
C ASP A 12 7.45 -3.80 -0.30
N LYS A 13 8.49 -4.52 -0.72
CA LYS A 13 9.66 -4.80 0.13
C LYS A 13 10.65 -3.64 0.13
N VAL A 14 10.64 -2.78 -0.88
CA VAL A 14 11.59 -1.68 -1.07
C VAL A 14 10.98 -0.56 -1.91
N ALA A 15 10.90 0.62 -1.32
CA ALA A 15 10.53 1.84 -2.03
C ALA A 15 11.67 2.33 -2.94
N ILE A 16 11.60 1.96 -4.22
CA ILE A 16 12.49 2.46 -5.29
C ILE A 16 11.71 3.50 -6.08
N LYS A 17 12.14 4.77 -6.02
CA LYS A 17 11.43 5.87 -6.69
C LYS A 17 11.87 6.06 -8.13
N GLU A 18 13.13 5.75 -8.43
CA GLU A 18 13.73 5.92 -9.75
C GLU A 18 14.65 4.75 -10.11
N GLU A 19 14.74 4.38 -11.39
CA GLU A 19 15.55 3.25 -11.85
C GLU A 19 17.05 3.41 -11.52
N ARG A 20 17.57 4.64 -11.47
CA ARG A 20 18.97 4.89 -11.07
C ARG A 20 19.26 4.46 -9.63
N GLU A 21 18.25 4.39 -8.77
CA GLU A 21 18.41 3.93 -7.38
C GLU A 21 18.69 2.42 -7.32
N LEU A 22 18.38 1.66 -8.36
CA LEU A 22 18.75 0.24 -8.48
C LEU A 22 20.27 0.05 -8.54
N LEU A 23 20.97 1.01 -9.12
CA LEU A 23 22.42 0.95 -9.33
C LEU A 23 23.21 1.50 -8.13
N SER A 24 22.56 2.27 -7.26
CA SER A 24 23.22 3.00 -6.17
C SER A 24 23.25 2.24 -4.84
N LYS A 25 22.47 1.17 -4.70
CA LYS A 25 22.35 0.39 -3.47
C LYS A 25 22.42 -1.11 -3.75
N HIS A 26 22.86 -1.87 -2.75
CA HIS A 26 22.80 -3.32 -2.78
C HIS A 26 21.41 -3.75 -2.26
N TYR A 27 20.64 -4.42 -3.11
CA TYR A 27 19.33 -4.97 -2.75
C TYR A 27 19.45 -6.48 -2.58
N ASP A 28 18.73 -7.03 -1.60
CA ASP A 28 18.64 -8.47 -1.46
C ASP A 28 17.84 -9.09 -2.62
N LYS A 29 18.01 -10.40 -2.79
CA LYS A 29 17.41 -11.15 -3.89
C LYS A 29 15.88 -11.13 -3.86
N GLU A 30 15.25 -11.09 -2.69
CA GLU A 30 13.79 -11.12 -2.60
C GLU A 30 13.19 -9.77 -2.97
N SER A 31 13.82 -8.68 -2.58
CA SER A 31 13.43 -7.32 -2.96
C SER A 31 13.48 -7.14 -4.49
N LEU A 32 14.59 -7.55 -5.13
CA LEU A 32 14.71 -7.52 -6.59
C LEU A 32 13.67 -8.42 -7.27
N ARG A 33 13.40 -9.60 -6.71
CA ARG A 33 12.36 -10.49 -7.24
C ARG A 33 10.98 -9.84 -7.18
N THR A 34 10.64 -9.21 -6.06
CA THR A 34 9.35 -8.54 -5.85
C THR A 34 9.18 -7.40 -6.85
N LEU A 35 10.22 -6.59 -7.06
CA LEU A 35 10.23 -5.53 -8.06
C LEU A 35 9.95 -6.04 -9.47
N VAL A 36 10.66 -7.10 -9.89
CA VAL A 36 10.48 -7.71 -11.22
C VAL A 36 9.07 -8.28 -11.37
N CYS A 37 8.56 -8.99 -10.35
CA CYS A 37 7.19 -9.51 -10.35
C CYS A 37 6.15 -8.39 -10.49
N ASN A 38 6.30 -7.30 -9.75
CA ASN A 38 5.43 -6.13 -9.83
C ASN A 38 5.47 -5.50 -11.22
N HIS A 39 6.66 -5.31 -11.80
CA HIS A 39 6.81 -4.79 -13.17
C HIS A 39 6.11 -5.66 -14.21
N ILE A 40 6.24 -6.99 -14.09
CA ILE A 40 5.51 -7.94 -14.94
C ILE A 40 4.00 -7.75 -14.78
N LEU A 41 3.49 -7.68 -13.55
CA LEU A 41 2.04 -7.50 -13.31
C LEU A 41 1.50 -6.21 -13.91
N ILE A 42 2.21 -5.09 -13.74
CA ILE A 42 1.86 -3.78 -14.29
C ILE A 42 1.79 -3.80 -15.81
N SER A 43 2.64 -4.61 -16.46
CA SER A 43 2.76 -4.65 -17.92
C SER A 43 1.78 -5.62 -18.59
N ARG A 44 0.97 -6.37 -17.83
CA ARG A 44 0.05 -7.37 -18.38
C ARG A 44 -1.27 -6.73 -18.78
N GLU A 45 -1.69 -6.97 -20.03
CA GLU A 45 -2.96 -6.46 -20.58
C GLU A 45 -4.20 -6.92 -19.80
N ASN A 46 -4.14 -8.09 -19.17
CA ASN A 46 -5.26 -8.67 -18.42
C ASN A 46 -5.21 -8.36 -16.91
N VAL A 47 -4.44 -7.35 -16.51
CA VAL A 47 -4.29 -6.93 -15.12
C VAL A 47 -4.59 -5.45 -14.99
N ILE A 48 -5.44 -5.09 -14.02
CA ILE A 48 -5.73 -3.71 -13.66
C ILE A 48 -5.22 -3.46 -12.25
N ILE A 49 -4.49 -2.36 -12.06
CA ILE A 49 -3.91 -2.00 -10.78
C ILE A 49 -4.36 -0.58 -10.42
N THR A 50 -4.87 -0.40 -9.21
CA THR A 50 -5.11 0.92 -8.61
C THR A 50 -4.11 1.16 -7.48
N PRO A 51 -3.60 2.39 -7.29
CA PRO A 51 -2.58 2.66 -6.28
C PRO A 51 -3.21 2.96 -4.91
N HIS A 52 -3.53 1.92 -4.13
CA HIS A 52 -4.12 2.01 -2.78
C HIS A 52 -5.39 2.90 -2.74
N ASN A 53 -6.26 2.76 -3.73
CA ASN A 53 -7.42 3.61 -3.95
C ASN A 53 -8.72 3.05 -3.35
N ALA A 54 -8.73 1.81 -2.82
CA ALA A 54 -9.96 1.16 -2.37
C ALA A 54 -10.73 1.93 -1.29
N PHE A 55 -10.05 2.72 -0.47
CA PHE A 55 -10.66 3.56 0.58
C PHE A 55 -10.79 5.04 0.19
N ASN A 56 -10.43 5.43 -1.03
CA ASN A 56 -10.41 6.83 -1.48
C ASN A 56 -11.80 7.31 -1.97
N SER A 57 -12.79 7.24 -1.09
CA SER A 57 -14.08 7.93 -1.26
C SER A 57 -14.17 9.09 -0.28
N THR A 58 -14.94 10.13 -0.61
CA THR A 58 -15.17 11.27 0.28
C THR A 58 -15.70 10.81 1.64
N GLU A 59 -16.63 9.87 1.67
CA GLU A 59 -17.25 9.37 2.89
C GLU A 59 -16.29 8.51 3.73
N ALA A 60 -15.49 7.65 3.10
CA ALA A 60 -14.50 6.85 3.83
C ALA A 60 -13.40 7.74 4.40
N LEU A 61 -12.91 8.72 3.63
CA LEU A 61 -11.93 9.69 4.10
C LEU A 61 -12.44 10.46 5.33
N MET A 62 -13.68 10.94 5.28
CA MET A 62 -14.31 11.63 6.42
C MET A 62 -14.46 10.72 7.64
N ARG A 63 -14.91 9.47 7.48
CA ARG A 63 -15.01 8.52 8.60
C ARG A 63 -13.65 8.20 9.22
N ILE A 64 -12.62 8.01 8.41
CA ILE A 64 -11.25 7.77 8.89
C ILE A 64 -10.76 8.98 9.68
N LEU A 65 -10.95 10.18 9.16
CA LEU A 65 -10.55 11.43 9.83
C LEU A 65 -11.26 11.61 11.18
N GLU A 66 -12.58 11.49 11.20
CA GLU A 66 -13.37 11.62 12.42
C GLU A 66 -13.02 10.56 13.47
N THR A 67 -12.85 9.31 13.06
CA THR A 67 -12.49 8.21 13.96
C THR A 67 -11.08 8.40 14.52
N THR A 68 -10.14 8.85 13.69
CA THR A 68 -8.76 9.16 14.11
C THR A 68 -8.75 10.27 15.16
N LEU A 69 -9.50 11.36 14.94
CA LEU A 69 -9.63 12.45 15.92
C LEU A 69 -10.22 11.95 17.24
N LYS A 70 -11.29 11.14 17.18
CA LYS A 70 -11.91 10.54 18.37
C LYS A 70 -10.93 9.66 19.15
N ASN A 71 -10.12 8.85 18.46
CA ASN A 71 -9.12 7.99 19.09
C ASN A 71 -8.03 8.81 19.80
N ILE A 72 -7.51 9.86 19.17
CA ILE A 72 -6.49 10.76 19.77
C ILE A 72 -7.04 11.41 21.05
N LEU A 73 -8.24 11.99 20.99
CA LEU A 73 -8.87 12.63 22.14
C LEU A 73 -9.20 11.63 23.27
N ALA A 74 -9.57 10.40 22.92
CA ALA A 74 -9.84 9.34 23.88
C ALA A 74 -8.55 8.87 24.58
N PHE A 75 -7.44 8.77 23.83
CA PHE A 75 -6.13 8.48 24.38
C PHE A 75 -5.67 9.56 25.36
N GLU A 76 -5.81 10.84 25.01
CA GLU A 76 -5.49 11.97 25.89
C GLU A 76 -6.28 11.91 27.21
N ARG A 77 -7.56 11.54 27.15
CA ARG A 77 -8.43 11.34 28.33
C ARG A 77 -8.18 10.02 29.09
N LYS A 78 -7.13 9.27 28.77
CA LYS A 78 -6.82 7.96 29.38
C LYS A 78 -7.94 6.92 29.21
N THR A 79 -8.73 7.04 28.15
CA THR A 79 -9.81 6.11 27.79
C THR A 79 -9.64 5.65 26.34
N PRO A 80 -8.48 5.04 25.98
CA PRO A 80 -8.15 4.75 24.60
C PRO A 80 -9.16 3.79 23.95
N ALA A 81 -9.43 4.01 22.66
CA ALA A 81 -10.28 3.17 21.83
C ALA A 81 -9.51 2.75 20.56
N ASN A 82 -9.92 1.65 19.93
CA ASN A 82 -9.30 1.11 18.70
C ASN A 82 -7.78 0.87 18.85
N THR A 83 -7.36 0.31 19.99
CA THR A 83 -5.96 -0.06 20.25
C THR A 83 -5.54 -1.26 19.40
N VAL A 84 -4.28 -1.26 18.95
CA VAL A 84 -3.67 -2.38 18.22
C VAL A 84 -2.71 -3.11 19.15
N CYS A 85 -2.71 -4.44 19.09
CA CYS A 85 -1.86 -5.33 19.88
C CYS A 85 -0.53 -5.64 19.19
#